data_AF-A0A812JBE6-F1
#
_entry.id   AF-A0A812JBE6-F1
#
_cell.length_a   1.000
_cell.length_b   1.000
_cell.length_c   1.000
_cell.angle_alpha   90.00
_cell.angle_beta   90.00
_cell.angle_gamma   90.00
#
_symmetry.space_group_name_H-M   'P 1'
#
loop_
_entity.id
_entity.type
_entity.pdbx_description
1 polymer ?
#
loop_
_entity_poly.entity_id
_entity_poly.type
_entity_poly.pdbx_seq_one_letter_code
_entity_poly.pdbx_strand_id
1 'polypeptide(L)'
;MGEAILMKILDKDLNKEESIDWVHQYLRDKAKEMDDGKVPLEKFVITKGLTKDPKDYPDAKKQPHVQVALRLMSRGKPVRPGQEIGYVVCAGGEGDEGKPSLLAERARDPHEMELDPNLKLDMAWYKKQQVHPIIARILAVVEGTSPAKIAEYL
;
A
#
# COMPACT_ATOMS: atom_id res chain seq x y z
N MET A 1 -4.20 -11.61 -0.35
CA MET A 1 -5.54 -11.14 0.06
C MET A 1 -6.55 -11.27 -1.08
N GLY A 2 -6.38 -10.57 -2.20
CA GLY A 2 -7.33 -10.62 -3.32
C GLY A 2 -7.58 -12.02 -3.88
N GLU A 3 -6.53 -12.82 -4.04
CA GLU A 3 -6.64 -14.22 -4.49
C GLU A 3 -7.51 -15.08 -3.56
N ALA A 4 -7.31 -14.99 -2.24
CA ALA A 4 -8.09 -15.74 -1.25
C ALA A 4 -9.58 -15.38 -1.32
N ILE A 5 -9.90 -14.09 -1.51
CA ILE A 5 -11.26 -13.61 -1.67
C ILE A 5 -11.88 -14.15 -2.97
N LEU A 6 -11.13 -14.08 -4.08
CA LEU A 6 -11.59 -14.62 -5.36
C LEU A 6 -11.88 -16.12 -5.28
N MET A 7 -10.97 -16.90 -4.67
CA MET A 7 -11.18 -18.33 -4.48
C MET A 7 -12.43 -18.62 -3.65
N LYS A 8 -12.68 -17.85 -2.58
CA LYS A 8 -13.87 -18.06 -1.74
C LYS A 8 -15.17 -17.72 -2.46
N ILE A 9 -15.17 -16.68 -3.28
CA ILE A 9 -16.35 -16.29 -4.07
C ILE A 9 -16.67 -17.31 -5.16
N LEU A 10 -15.64 -17.95 -5.73
CA LEU A 10 -15.80 -18.96 -6.78
C LEU A 10 -16.00 -20.38 -6.22
N ASP A 11 -16.00 -20.54 -4.90
CA ASP A 11 -16.22 -21.81 -4.22
C ASP A 11 -17.66 -22.28 -4.47
N LYS A 12 -17.81 -23.48 -5.03
CA LYS A 12 -19.11 -24.04 -5.40
C LYS A 12 -19.84 -24.67 -4.22
N ASP A 13 -19.14 -24.95 -3.14
CA ASP A 13 -19.70 -25.57 -1.95
C ASP A 13 -20.34 -24.55 -1.01
N LEU A 14 -20.15 -23.26 -1.26
CA LEU A 14 -20.71 -22.15 -0.48
C LEU A 14 -21.82 -21.45 -1.23
N ASN A 15 -22.84 -21.03 -0.48
CA ASN A 15 -23.80 -20.09 -1.02
C ASN A 15 -23.24 -18.66 -0.99
N LYS A 16 -23.89 -17.76 -1.72
CA LYS A 16 -23.46 -16.36 -1.89
C LYS A 16 -23.35 -15.60 -0.56
N GLU A 17 -24.29 -15.80 0.36
CA GLU A 17 -24.30 -15.10 1.65
C GLU A 17 -23.14 -15.55 2.53
N GLU A 18 -22.91 -16.87 2.62
CA GLU A 18 -21.79 -17.45 3.37
C GLU A 18 -20.43 -16.95 2.86
N SER A 19 -20.25 -16.90 1.54
CA SER A 19 -19.02 -16.38 0.93
C SER A 19 -18.82 -14.91 1.24
N ILE A 20 -19.88 -14.10 1.21
CA ILE A 20 -19.82 -12.66 1.51
C ILE A 20 -19.48 -12.42 3.00
N ASP A 21 -20.14 -13.14 3.91
CA ASP A 21 -19.87 -13.03 5.35
C ASP A 21 -18.45 -13.44 5.71
N TRP A 22 -17.95 -14.51 5.09
CA TRP A 22 -16.55 -14.90 5.22
C TRP A 22 -15.61 -13.79 4.75
N VAL A 23 -15.89 -13.16 3.60
CA VAL A 23 -15.07 -12.07 3.07
C VAL A 23 -15.05 -10.89 4.04
N HIS A 24 -16.20 -10.50 4.59
CA HIS A 24 -16.26 -9.42 5.58
C HIS A 24 -15.42 -9.72 6.83
N GLN A 25 -15.54 -10.93 7.37
CA GLN A 25 -14.76 -11.35 8.53
C GLN A 25 -13.26 -11.40 8.21
N TYR A 26 -12.89 -11.96 7.05
CA TYR A 26 -11.51 -12.03 6.59
C TYR A 26 -10.87 -10.64 6.43
N LEU A 27 -11.62 -9.66 5.90
CA LEU A 27 -11.14 -8.28 5.78
C LEU A 27 -10.88 -7.66 7.16
N ARG A 28 -11.80 -7.82 8.13
CA ARG A 28 -11.63 -7.32 9.50
C ARG A 28 -10.40 -7.92 10.19
N ASP A 29 -10.22 -9.23 10.07
CA ASP A 29 -9.09 -9.92 10.68
C ASP A 29 -7.77 -9.44 10.08
N LYS A 30 -7.72 -9.26 8.75
CA LYS A 30 -6.53 -8.72 8.08
C LYS A 30 -6.27 -7.25 8.38
N ALA A 31 -7.32 -6.43 8.49
CA ALA A 31 -7.19 -5.06 8.94
C ALA A 31 -6.57 -4.98 10.33
N LYS A 32 -7.02 -5.84 11.25
CA LYS A 32 -6.46 -5.96 12.59
C LYS A 32 -5.02 -6.45 12.59
N GLU A 33 -4.68 -7.46 11.78
CA GLU A 33 -3.29 -7.91 11.65
C GLU A 33 -2.35 -6.80 11.15
N MET A 34 -2.84 -5.94 10.24
CA MET A 34 -2.09 -4.77 9.77
C MET A 34 -1.87 -3.74 10.89
N ASP A 35 -2.92 -3.42 11.65
CA ASP A 35 -2.83 -2.45 12.75
C ASP A 35 -1.98 -2.97 13.92
N ASP A 36 -2.04 -4.27 14.19
CA ASP A 36 -1.23 -4.95 15.20
C ASP A 36 0.26 -5.12 14.78
N GLY A 37 0.63 -4.70 13.55
CA GLY A 37 2.00 -4.84 13.04
C GLY A 37 2.44 -6.28 12.79
N LYS A 38 1.50 -7.21 12.60
CA LYS A 38 1.79 -8.64 12.36
C LYS A 38 2.17 -8.94 10.92
N VAL A 39 1.97 -7.99 10.02
CA VAL A 39 2.31 -8.13 8.60
C VAL A 39 3.76 -7.68 8.36
N PRO A 40 4.61 -8.50 7.71
CA PRO A 40 6.00 -8.14 7.42
C PRO A 40 6.13 -6.89 6.53
N LEU A 41 7.17 -6.08 6.76
CA LEU A 41 7.48 -4.86 6.00
C LEU A 41 7.50 -5.10 4.48
N GLU A 42 8.05 -6.24 4.06
CA GLU A 42 8.18 -6.65 2.65
C GLU A 42 6.84 -6.64 1.90
N LYS A 43 5.72 -6.91 2.59
CA LYS A 43 4.38 -6.91 2.00
C LYS A 43 3.86 -5.51 1.71
N PHE A 44 4.51 -4.47 2.24
CA PHE A 44 4.18 -3.07 2.04
C PHE A 44 5.07 -2.38 0.99
N VAL A 45 6.11 -3.07 0.50
CA VAL A 45 7.02 -2.51 -0.50
C VAL A 45 6.32 -2.41 -1.85
N ILE A 46 6.28 -1.19 -2.39
CA ILE A 46 5.78 -0.89 -3.73
C ILE A 46 6.98 -0.68 -4.62
N THR A 47 7.07 -1.44 -5.71
CA THR A 47 8.18 -1.37 -6.67
C THR A 47 7.73 -0.69 -7.95
N LYS A 48 8.53 0.28 -8.43
CA LYS A 48 8.34 0.90 -9.75
C LYS A 48 9.67 1.07 -10.48
N GLY A 49 9.65 0.81 -11.78
CA GLY A 49 10.78 1.04 -12.67
C GLY A 49 10.98 2.52 -13.01
N LEU A 50 12.23 2.96 -13.06
CA LEU A 50 12.61 4.24 -13.63
C LEU A 50 12.73 4.11 -15.15
N THR A 51 12.12 5.02 -15.91
CA THR A 51 12.21 5.07 -17.37
C THR A 51 13.25 6.07 -17.86
N LYS A 52 13.69 6.98 -16.98
CA LYS A 52 14.67 8.05 -17.23
C LYS A 52 15.59 8.19 -16.03
N ASP A 53 16.59 9.07 -16.12
CA ASP A 53 17.39 9.43 -14.94
C ASP A 53 16.47 10.13 -13.92
N PRO A 54 16.56 9.83 -12.61
CA PRO A 54 15.74 10.47 -11.59
C PRO A 54 15.74 12.01 -11.64
N LYS A 55 16.82 12.64 -12.11
CA LYS A 55 16.93 14.10 -12.23
C LYS A 55 16.16 14.69 -13.42
N ASP A 56 15.87 13.87 -14.42
CA ASP A 56 15.20 14.29 -15.66
C ASP A 56 13.66 14.21 -15.57
N TYR A 57 13.12 13.85 -14.41
CA TYR A 57 11.67 13.77 -14.19
C TYR A 57 11.08 15.15 -13.88
N PRO A 58 10.19 15.70 -14.74
CA PRO A 58 9.59 17.02 -14.53
C PRO A 58 8.69 17.07 -13.28
N ASP A 59 8.02 15.95 -12.96
CA ASP A 59 7.15 15.80 -11.79
C ASP A 59 7.81 14.97 -10.68
N ALA A 60 9.15 15.01 -10.53
CA ALA A 60 9.87 14.23 -9.54
C ALA A 60 9.26 14.35 -8.13
N LYS A 61 8.80 15.55 -7.73
CA LYS A 61 8.19 15.83 -6.42
C LYS A 61 6.85 15.13 -6.17
N LYS A 62 6.19 14.63 -7.22
CA LYS A 62 4.91 13.91 -7.12
C LYS A 62 5.08 12.40 -7.25
N GLN A 63 6.29 11.93 -7.55
CA GLN A 63 6.56 10.53 -7.86
C GLN A 63 7.37 9.87 -6.73
N PRO A 64 6.76 8.97 -5.94
CA PRO A 64 7.41 8.32 -4.79
C PRO A 64 8.75 7.64 -5.13
N HIS A 65 8.75 6.73 -6.11
CA HIS A 65 9.93 6.03 -6.59
C HIS A 65 11.05 6.97 -7.08
N VAL A 66 10.71 8.12 -7.68
CA VAL A 66 11.71 9.11 -8.11
C VAL A 66 12.29 9.86 -6.91
N GLN A 67 11.47 10.25 -5.93
CA GLN A 67 11.96 10.88 -4.68
C GLN A 67 12.90 9.95 -3.91
N VAL A 68 12.55 8.68 -3.79
CA VAL A 68 13.40 7.68 -3.14
C VAL A 68 14.70 7.48 -3.93
N ALA A 69 14.63 7.37 -5.25
CA ALA A 69 15.82 7.30 -6.10
C ALA A 69 16.77 8.49 -5.92
N LEU A 70 16.23 9.72 -5.93
CA LEU A 70 17.02 10.94 -5.72
C LEU A 70 17.70 10.94 -4.33
N ARG A 71 17.02 10.44 -3.30
CA ARG A 71 17.57 10.30 -1.94
C ARG A 71 18.64 9.21 -1.84
N LEU A 72 18.48 8.11 -2.56
CA LEU A 72 19.52 7.08 -2.67
C LEU A 72 20.78 7.65 -3.34
N MET A 73 20.61 8.43 -4.42
CA MET A 73 21.71 9.11 -5.11
C MET A 73 22.41 10.13 -4.21
N SER A 74 21.69 10.90 -3.41
CA SER A 74 22.30 11.87 -2.49
C SER A 74 23.12 11.19 -1.37
N ARG A 75 22.82 9.93 -1.06
CA ARG A 75 23.60 9.08 -0.15
C ARG A 75 24.73 8.30 -0.83
N GLY A 76 25.00 8.58 -2.10
CA GLY A 76 26.08 7.94 -2.86
C GLY A 76 25.74 6.55 -3.43
N LYS A 77 24.47 6.08 -3.33
CA LYS A 77 24.05 4.86 -4.01
C LYS A 77 23.78 5.16 -5.49
N PRO A 78 24.43 4.47 -6.44
CA PRO A 78 24.19 4.70 -7.86
C PRO A 78 22.78 4.21 -8.22
N VAL A 79 22.04 5.06 -8.94
CA VAL A 79 20.73 4.73 -9.52
C VAL A 79 20.77 5.00 -11.01
N ARG A 80 20.18 4.11 -11.82
CA ARG A 80 20.20 4.22 -13.29
C ARG A 80 18.80 4.10 -13.90
N PRO A 81 18.57 4.66 -15.10
CA PRO A 81 17.37 4.38 -15.88
C PRO A 81 17.23 2.86 -16.10
N GLY A 82 15.99 2.37 -16.07
CA GLY A 82 15.65 0.94 -16.14
C GLY A 82 15.69 0.21 -14.80
N GLN A 83 16.22 0.82 -13.74
CA GLN A 83 16.25 0.21 -12.41
C GLN A 83 14.88 0.25 -11.73
N GLU A 84 14.55 -0.83 -11.02
CA GLU A 84 13.40 -0.88 -10.13
C GLU A 84 13.71 -0.28 -8.76
N ILE A 85 12.84 0.60 -8.29
CA ILE A 85 12.96 1.27 -7.01
C ILE A 85 11.79 0.84 -6.13
N GLY A 86 12.12 0.12 -5.07
CA GLY A 86 11.19 -0.21 -4.00
C GLY A 86 11.04 0.97 -3.04
N TYR A 87 9.82 1.25 -2.61
CA TYR A 87 9.54 2.24 -1.58
C TYR A 87 8.37 1.82 -0.70
N VAL A 88 8.33 2.37 0.50
CA VAL A 88 7.20 2.26 1.43
C VAL A 88 6.67 3.64 1.78
N VAL A 89 5.40 3.72 2.16
CA VAL A 89 4.73 4.98 2.50
C VAL A 89 4.63 5.10 4.01
N CYS A 90 5.32 6.08 4.57
CA CYS A 90 5.32 6.35 6.01
C CYS A 90 4.20 7.31 6.39
N ALA A 91 3.76 7.27 7.64
CA ALA A 91 2.93 8.32 8.23
C ALA A 91 3.70 9.65 8.23
N GLY A 92 2.96 10.77 8.23
CA GLY A 92 3.55 12.08 8.50
C GLY A 92 4.19 12.07 9.89
N GLY A 93 5.22 12.89 10.11
CA GLY A 93 5.82 13.04 11.44
C GLY A 93 4.81 13.62 12.44
N GLU A 94 5.00 13.36 13.74
CA GLU A 94 4.26 14.05 14.81
C GLU A 94 4.49 15.57 14.64
N GLY A 95 3.43 16.31 14.29
CA GLY A 95 3.48 17.73 13.91
C GLY A 95 3.07 18.04 12.46
N ASP A 96 2.83 17.03 11.64
CA ASP A 96 2.28 17.14 10.28
C ASP A 96 0.77 16.85 10.22
N GLU A 97 0.14 16.67 11.38
CA GLU A 97 -1.32 16.52 11.54
C GLU A 97 -2.03 17.74 10.94
N GLY A 98 -2.61 17.56 9.75
CA GLY A 98 -3.37 18.61 9.05
C GLY A 98 -2.61 19.32 7.92
N LYS A 99 -1.34 18.98 7.64
CA LYS A 99 -0.66 19.43 6.42
C LYS A 99 -0.78 18.37 5.32
N PRO A 100 -1.21 18.72 4.10
CA PRO A 100 -1.18 17.82 2.98
C PRO A 100 0.27 17.65 2.49
N SER A 101 1.06 16.82 3.19
CA SER A 101 2.34 16.37 2.64
C SER A 101 2.06 15.46 1.43
N LEU A 102 2.83 15.66 0.36
CA LEU A 102 2.68 14.89 -0.86
C LEU A 102 3.07 13.43 -0.59
N LEU A 103 2.35 12.48 -1.20
CA LEU A 103 2.66 11.04 -1.09
C LEU A 103 4.15 10.74 -1.31
N ALA A 104 4.77 11.44 -2.25
CA ALA A 104 6.17 11.26 -2.60
C ALA A 104 7.14 11.76 -1.51
N GLU A 105 6.76 12.75 -0.71
CA GLU A 105 7.56 13.23 0.42
C GLU A 105 7.53 12.27 1.60
N ARG A 106 6.49 11.45 1.69
CA ARG A 106 6.30 10.41 2.71
C ARG A 106 6.85 9.04 2.30
N ALA A 107 7.27 8.90 1.04
CA ALA A 107 7.90 7.70 0.54
C ALA A 107 9.33 7.56 1.08
N ARG A 108 9.69 6.36 1.55
CA ARG A 108 11.00 6.03 2.08
C ARG A 108 11.51 4.73 1.46
N ASP A 109 12.83 4.58 1.42
CA ASP A 109 13.44 3.30 1.12
C ASP A 109 13.15 2.30 2.25
N PRO A 110 12.83 1.02 1.96
CA PRO A 110 12.55 0.04 3.01
C PRO A 110 13.67 -0.11 4.04
N HIS A 111 14.94 0.05 3.62
CA HIS A 111 16.08 -0.04 4.54
C HIS A 111 16.14 1.14 5.51
N GLU A 112 15.58 2.32 5.16
CA GLU A 112 15.47 3.43 6.12
C GLU A 112 14.55 3.08 7.29
N MET A 113 13.51 2.27 7.06
CA MET A 113 12.59 1.83 8.11
C MET A 113 13.24 0.88 9.11
N GLU A 114 14.19 0.07 8.65
CA GLU A 114 14.93 -0.85 9.51
C GLU A 114 15.92 -0.11 10.42
N LEU A 115 16.36 1.07 9.99
CA LEU A 115 17.36 1.89 10.68
C LEU A 115 16.76 2.96 11.59
N ASP A 116 15.60 3.52 11.24
CA ASP A 116 14.94 4.59 11.99
C ASP A 116 13.64 4.11 12.66
N PRO A 117 13.64 3.89 14.00
CA PRO A 117 12.47 3.41 14.73
C PRO A 117 11.35 4.45 14.82
N ASN A 118 11.61 5.72 14.47
CA ASN A 118 10.57 6.75 14.46
C ASN A 118 9.72 6.70 13.19
N LEU A 119 10.20 6.04 12.13
CA LEU A 119 9.43 5.88 10.91
C LEU A 119 8.39 4.78 11.10
N LYS A 120 7.11 5.15 10.94
CA LYS A 120 5.98 4.23 10.96
C LYS A 120 5.30 4.21 9.61
N LEU A 121 4.84 3.04 9.16
CA LEU A 121 4.05 2.92 7.94
C LEU A 121 2.69 3.61 8.11
N ASP A 122 2.17 4.21 7.05
CA ASP A 122 0.78 4.72 7.07
C ASP A 122 -0.19 3.58 6.72
N MET A 123 -0.60 2.84 7.75
CA MET A 123 -1.58 1.76 7.61
C MET A 123 -2.89 2.23 6.99
N ALA A 124 -3.38 3.42 7.36
CA ALA A 124 -4.62 3.97 6.80
C ALA A 124 -4.49 4.23 5.29
N TRP A 125 -3.34 4.72 4.84
CA TRP A 125 -3.05 4.88 3.42
C TRP A 125 -3.00 3.53 2.70
N TYR A 126 -2.32 2.52 3.25
CA TYR A 126 -2.28 1.19 2.63
C TYR A 126 -3.67 0.54 2.53
N LYS A 127 -4.46 0.59 3.60
CA LYS A 127 -5.85 0.11 3.60
C LYS A 127 -6.68 0.82 2.52
N LYS A 128 -6.61 2.14 2.45
CA LYS A 128 -7.41 2.96 1.53
C LYS A 128 -6.95 2.91 0.07
N GLN A 129 -5.64 2.89 -0.17
CA GLN A 129 -5.07 3.09 -1.51
C GLN A 129 -4.54 1.80 -2.15
N GLN A 130 -4.24 0.77 -1.37
CA GLN A 130 -3.78 -0.51 -1.89
C GLN A 130 -4.84 -1.59 -1.73
N VAL A 131 -5.36 -1.80 -0.52
CA VAL A 131 -6.28 -2.91 -0.24
C VAL A 131 -7.67 -2.60 -0.81
N HIS A 132 -8.29 -1.49 -0.40
CA HIS A 132 -9.67 -1.15 -0.75
C HIS A 132 -9.94 -1.17 -2.26
N PRO A 133 -9.15 -0.54 -3.14
CA PRO A 133 -9.47 -0.49 -4.56
C PRO A 133 -9.41 -1.87 -5.24
N ILE A 134 -8.51 -2.74 -4.79
CA ILE A 134 -8.37 -4.11 -5.30
C ILE A 134 -9.58 -4.93 -4.89
N ILE A 135 -9.97 -4.87 -3.61
CA ILE A 135 -11.09 -5.64 -3.08
C ILE A 135 -12.42 -5.14 -3.66
N ALA A 136 -12.61 -3.82 -3.73
CA ALA A 136 -13.78 -3.21 -4.36
C ALA A 136 -13.93 -3.63 -5.83
N ARG A 137 -12.81 -3.77 -6.56
CA ARG A 137 -12.84 -4.25 -7.95
C ARG A 137 -13.25 -5.72 -8.05
N ILE A 138 -12.73 -6.59 -7.19
CA ILE A 138 -13.08 -8.02 -7.18
C ILE A 138 -14.57 -8.20 -6.87
N LEU A 139 -15.08 -7.43 -5.92
CA LEU A 139 -16.44 -7.50 -5.42
C LEU A 139 -17.45 -6.68 -6.23
N ALA A 140 -17.02 -5.92 -7.23
CA ALA A 140 -17.88 -4.99 -7.98
C ALA A 140 -19.07 -5.69 -8.67
N VAL A 141 -18.93 -6.96 -9.02
CA VAL A 141 -19.95 -7.78 -9.71
C VAL A 141 -20.73 -8.69 -8.76
N VAL A 142 -20.41 -8.69 -7.47
CA VAL A 142 -21.06 -9.53 -6.46
C VAL A 142 -22.16 -8.71 -5.78
N GLU A 143 -23.43 -9.07 -5.98
CA GLU A 143 -24.51 -8.36 -5.29
C GLU A 143 -24.48 -8.65 -3.78
N GLY A 144 -24.88 -7.68 -2.95
CA GLY A 144 -24.91 -7.80 -1.48
C GLY A 144 -23.76 -7.06 -0.78
N THR A 145 -22.69 -6.73 -1.51
CA THR A 145 -21.59 -5.89 -1.03
C THR A 145 -21.51 -4.56 -1.79
N SER A 146 -20.80 -3.59 -1.23
CA SER A 146 -20.59 -2.28 -1.84
C SER A 146 -19.22 -1.71 -1.44
N PRO A 147 -18.64 -0.80 -2.25
CA PRO A 147 -17.39 -0.12 -1.90
C PRO A 147 -17.44 0.57 -0.53
N ALA A 148 -18.61 1.08 -0.13
CA ALA A 148 -18.82 1.69 1.18
C ALA A 148 -18.70 0.65 2.31
N LYS A 149 -19.41 -0.48 2.21
CA LYS A 149 -19.32 -1.58 3.19
C LYS A 149 -17.90 -2.13 3.30
N ILE A 150 -17.19 -2.28 2.19
CA ILE A 150 -15.79 -2.76 2.19
C ILE A 150 -14.89 -1.81 2.97
N ALA A 151 -15.13 -0.49 2.90
CA ALA A 151 -14.37 0.49 3.66
C ALA A 151 -14.62 0.39 5.17
N GLU A 152 -15.79 -0.08 5.61
CA GLU A 152 -16.10 -0.27 7.04
C GLU A 152 -15.38 -1.49 7.65
N TYR A 153 -14.91 -2.42 6.81
CA TYR A 153 -14.21 -3.62 7.26
C TYR A 153 -12.69 -3.52 7.18
N LEU A 154 -12.16 -2.39 6.70
CA LEU A 154 -10.72 -2.10 6.57
C LEU A 154 -10.30 -1.01 7.56
#